data_AF-A0A957Q4F4-F1
#
_entry.id   AF-A0A957Q4F4-F1
#
_cell.length_a   1.000
_cell.length_b   1.000
_cell.length_c   1.000
_cell.angle_alpha   90.00
_cell.angle_beta   90.00
_cell.angle_gamma   90.00
#
_symmetry.space_group_name_H-M   'P 1'
#
loop_
_entity.id
_entity.type
_entity.pdbx_description
1 polymer ?
#
loop_
_entity_poly.entity_id
_entity_poly.type
_entity_poly.pdbx_seq_one_letter_code
_entity_poly.pdbx_strand_id
1 'polypeptide(L)'
;FFSDHSIEQTPVFNASVVGNLVIARTKSRALELKEHDIPSQESTSEIVERIARIRDLSPKLGTDEHRLRLEDYANEIKNSIDSSFALLNSYQCEKSVSSVMSINKVYSAFKRPIVKFVKQKQLQSIHDIRQIEEKAAASNWLYTFSPFTSSPVTYEYEVGQSDSWPNSYVQVDIRSDGILLNATMFFYLMPLQISACVLCGLCVSSNPVTEASSFLSNSFGQLFLDFSTEAPSKLQSFVQNSISRFNEIYTERTETRLKYLESELKNLK
;
A
#
# COMPACT_ATOMS: atom_id res chain seq x y z
N PHE A 1 41.30 -20.36 -22.04
CA PHE A 1 41.50 -19.86 -20.66
C PHE A 1 40.24 -20.19 -19.85
N PHE A 2 40.18 -21.39 -19.27
CA PHE A 2 39.25 -21.70 -18.20
C PHE A 2 40.11 -21.93 -16.96
N SER A 3 40.02 -21.04 -15.98
CA SER A 3 40.68 -21.17 -14.70
C SER A 3 39.81 -22.03 -13.79
N ASP A 4 40.32 -23.21 -13.43
CA ASP A 4 39.83 -23.98 -12.29
C ASP A 4 39.92 -23.12 -11.03
N HIS A 5 38.80 -22.91 -10.36
CA HIS A 5 38.76 -22.45 -8.98
C HIS A 5 38.41 -23.65 -8.11
N SER A 6 39.44 -24.39 -7.69
CA SER A 6 39.30 -25.34 -6.59
C SER A 6 38.96 -24.55 -5.32
N ILE A 7 37.75 -24.74 -4.81
CA ILE A 7 37.34 -24.19 -3.51
C ILE A 7 38.22 -24.87 -2.45
N GLU A 8 39.15 -24.12 -1.86
CA GLU A 8 39.98 -24.58 -0.76
C GLU A 8 39.08 -24.88 0.46
N GLN A 9 38.97 -26.17 0.80
CA GLN A 9 38.25 -26.60 1.99
C GLN A 9 39.01 -26.15 3.23
N THR A 10 38.52 -25.12 3.89
CA THR A 10 39.04 -24.69 5.19
C THR A 10 38.40 -25.51 6.33
N PRO A 11 39.12 -25.76 7.44
CA PRO A 11 38.57 -26.47 8.60
C PRO A 11 37.27 -25.86 9.14
N VAL A 12 37.11 -24.54 8.98
CA VAL A 12 35.91 -23.78 9.38
C VAL A 12 34.72 -24.10 8.48
N PHE A 13 34.92 -24.21 7.16
CA PHE A 13 33.87 -24.61 6.22
C PHE A 13 33.39 -26.04 6.51
N ASN A 14 34.33 -26.98 6.73
CA ASN A 14 33.98 -28.36 7.07
C ASN A 14 33.27 -28.48 8.43
N ALA A 15 33.67 -27.70 9.44
CA ALA A 15 32.97 -27.67 10.73
C ALA A 15 31.54 -27.11 10.62
N SER A 16 31.30 -26.12 9.76
CA SER A 16 29.96 -25.55 9.53
C SER A 16 29.02 -26.52 8.81
N VAL A 17 29.55 -27.27 7.83
CA VAL A 17 28.80 -28.31 7.11
C VAL A 17 28.45 -29.46 8.04
N VAL A 18 29.42 -29.94 8.84
CA VAL A 18 29.21 -31.03 9.80
C VAL A 18 28.22 -30.60 10.90
N GLY A 19 28.35 -29.38 11.43
CA GLY A 19 27.41 -28.84 12.43
C GLY A 19 25.97 -28.78 11.92
N ASN A 20 25.76 -28.32 10.68
CA ASN A 20 24.44 -28.28 10.06
C ASN A 20 23.88 -29.67 9.79
N LEU A 21 24.73 -30.62 9.39
CA LEU A 21 24.33 -32.03 9.18
C LEU A 21 23.91 -32.70 10.49
N VAL A 22 24.62 -32.43 11.59
CA VAL A 22 24.28 -32.95 12.93
C VAL A 22 22.96 -32.33 13.43
N ILE A 23 22.74 -31.03 13.21
CA ILE A 23 21.48 -30.36 13.58
C ILE A 23 20.31 -30.92 12.76
N ALA A 24 20.49 -31.11 11.45
CA ALA A 24 19.48 -31.68 10.56
C ALA A 24 19.14 -33.12 10.96
N ARG A 25 20.15 -33.95 11.28
CA ARG A 25 19.94 -35.33 11.69
C ARG A 25 19.28 -35.44 13.07
N THR A 26 19.61 -34.54 13.99
CA THR A 26 18.96 -34.47 15.31
C THR A 26 17.50 -34.02 15.19
N LYS A 27 17.20 -33.06 14.30
CA LYS A 27 15.81 -32.64 13.98
C LYS A 27 15.01 -33.73 13.27
N SER A 28 15.63 -34.46 12.33
CA SER A 28 15.02 -35.62 11.66
C SER A 28 14.63 -36.70 12.65
N ARG A 29 15.55 -37.05 13.56
CA ARG A 29 15.29 -38.06 14.59
C ARG A 29 14.21 -37.61 15.59
N ALA A 30 14.16 -36.31 15.91
CA ALA A 30 13.12 -35.74 16.75
C ALA A 30 11.73 -35.68 16.06
N LEU A 31 11.69 -35.73 14.73
CA LEU A 31 10.45 -35.86 13.94
C LEU A 31 10.01 -37.33 13.87
N GLU A 32 10.93 -38.26 13.67
CA GLU A 32 10.67 -39.71 13.69
C GLU A 32 10.15 -40.19 15.06
N LEU A 33 10.69 -39.65 16.17
CA LEU A 33 10.24 -40.00 17.53
C LEU A 33 8.90 -39.37 17.95
N LYS A 34 8.33 -38.45 17.14
CA LYS A 34 7.04 -37.79 17.41
C LYS A 34 5.87 -38.39 16.61
N GLU A 35 6.08 -39.46 15.86
CA GLU A 35 5.03 -40.11 15.04
C GLU A 35 4.00 -40.92 15.84
N HIS A 36 4.10 -40.99 17.18
CA HIS A 36 3.17 -41.80 17.99
C HIS A 36 2.02 -41.07 18.69
N ASP A 37 1.84 -39.75 18.48
CA ASP A 37 0.63 -39.04 18.95
C ASP A 37 0.33 -37.80 18.08
N ILE A 38 -0.14 -38.02 16.84
CA ILE A 38 -0.64 -36.96 15.95
C ILE A 38 -2.00 -37.39 15.36
N PRO A 39 -3.03 -36.52 15.35
CA PRO A 39 -4.32 -36.84 14.73
C PRO A 39 -4.12 -37.16 13.25
N SER A 40 -4.93 -38.09 12.72
CA SER A 40 -4.91 -38.60 11.34
C SER A 40 -4.32 -37.60 10.33
N GLN A 41 -3.16 -37.94 9.74
CA GLN A 41 -2.59 -37.22 8.60
C GLN A 41 -3.64 -37.17 7.48
N GLU A 42 -4.16 -35.97 7.19
CA GLU A 42 -4.93 -35.73 5.95
C GLU A 42 -4.08 -36.20 4.77
N SER A 43 -4.66 -37.08 3.96
CA SER A 43 -3.98 -37.59 2.76
C SER A 43 -3.66 -36.44 1.81
N THR A 44 -2.54 -36.53 1.08
CA THR A 44 -2.21 -35.54 0.04
C THR A 44 -3.34 -35.38 -0.99
N SER A 45 -4.18 -36.39 -1.20
CA SER A 45 -5.38 -36.27 -2.03
C SER A 45 -6.47 -35.40 -1.39
N GLU A 46 -6.69 -35.47 -0.07
CA GLU A 46 -7.64 -34.59 0.63
C GLU A 46 -7.19 -33.12 0.61
N ILE A 47 -5.88 -32.86 0.72
CA ILE A 47 -5.32 -31.52 0.59
C ILE A 47 -5.52 -31.01 -0.85
N VAL A 48 -5.23 -31.82 -1.86
CA VAL A 48 -5.42 -31.45 -3.28
C VAL A 48 -6.91 -31.24 -3.59
N GLU A 49 -7.81 -32.07 -3.05
CA GLU A 49 -9.25 -31.90 -3.19
C GLU A 49 -9.78 -30.67 -2.46
N ARG A 50 -9.25 -30.33 -1.27
CA ARG A 50 -9.57 -29.08 -0.57
C ARG A 50 -9.08 -27.88 -1.36
N ILE A 51 -7.87 -27.93 -1.92
CA ILE A 51 -7.33 -26.87 -2.78
C ILE A 51 -8.18 -26.72 -4.06
N ALA A 52 -8.60 -27.83 -4.68
CA ALA A 52 -9.49 -27.83 -5.83
C ALA A 52 -10.88 -27.25 -5.49
N ARG A 53 -11.46 -27.66 -4.36
CA ARG A 53 -12.74 -27.10 -3.87
C ARG A 53 -12.63 -25.62 -3.53
N ILE A 54 -11.55 -25.17 -2.91
CA ILE A 54 -11.28 -23.74 -2.65
C ILE A 54 -11.16 -22.98 -3.97
N ARG A 55 -10.52 -23.57 -4.99
CA ARG A 55 -10.38 -23.00 -6.32
C ARG A 55 -11.71 -22.89 -7.08
N ASP A 56 -12.62 -23.83 -6.86
CA ASP A 56 -13.97 -23.81 -7.45
C ASP A 56 -14.95 -22.89 -6.68
N LEU A 57 -14.73 -22.70 -5.38
CA LEU A 57 -15.54 -21.80 -4.52
C LEU A 57 -15.06 -20.34 -4.54
N SER A 58 -13.81 -20.10 -4.94
CA SER A 58 -13.27 -18.74 -5.03
C SER A 58 -13.78 -18.06 -6.30
N PRO A 59 -14.24 -16.79 -6.24
CA PRO A 59 -14.60 -16.06 -7.44
C PRO A 59 -13.41 -16.06 -8.40
N LYS A 60 -13.61 -16.60 -9.61
CA LYS A 60 -12.55 -16.64 -10.62
C LYS A 60 -12.10 -15.20 -10.92
N LEU A 61 -10.81 -14.94 -10.75
CA LEU A 61 -10.23 -13.63 -10.98
C LEU A 61 -10.56 -13.11 -12.38
N GLY A 62 -11.01 -11.86 -12.49
CA GLY A 62 -11.23 -11.21 -13.78
C GLY A 62 -12.48 -11.68 -14.54
N THR A 63 -13.37 -12.48 -13.94
CA THR A 63 -14.72 -12.67 -14.49
C THR A 63 -15.52 -11.37 -14.42
N ASP A 64 -16.55 -11.27 -15.27
CA ASP A 64 -17.44 -10.11 -15.29
C ASP A 64 -18.13 -9.90 -13.93
N GLU A 65 -18.55 -10.98 -13.26
CA GLU A 65 -19.14 -10.92 -11.91
C GLU A 65 -18.17 -10.34 -10.88
N HIS A 66 -16.90 -10.75 -10.91
CA HIS A 66 -15.89 -10.21 -10.01
C HIS A 66 -15.63 -8.72 -10.31
N ARG A 67 -15.59 -8.32 -11.58
CA ARG A 67 -15.40 -6.92 -11.98
C ARG A 67 -16.59 -6.05 -11.55
N LEU A 68 -17.81 -6.51 -11.79
CA LEU A 68 -19.04 -5.83 -11.34
C LEU A 68 -19.04 -5.64 -9.83
N ARG A 69 -18.61 -6.66 -9.08
CA ARG A 69 -18.53 -6.56 -7.62
C ARG A 69 -17.50 -5.55 -7.12
N LEU A 70 -16.37 -5.43 -7.81
CA LEU A 70 -15.37 -4.39 -7.52
C LEU A 70 -15.92 -3.00 -7.82
N GLU A 71 -16.67 -2.86 -8.91
CA GLU A 71 -17.35 -1.61 -9.27
C GLU A 71 -18.40 -1.23 -8.21
N ASP A 72 -19.21 -2.18 -7.75
CA ASP A 72 -20.17 -1.96 -6.66
C ASP A 72 -19.48 -1.48 -5.38
N TYR A 73 -18.35 -2.08 -5.01
CA TYR A 73 -17.57 -1.61 -3.86
C TYR A 73 -16.97 -0.21 -4.05
N ALA A 74 -16.48 0.10 -5.25
CA ALA A 74 -15.97 1.45 -5.53
C ALA A 74 -17.08 2.51 -5.43
N ASN A 75 -18.28 2.17 -5.92
CA ASN A 75 -19.47 3.00 -5.78
C ASN A 75 -19.92 3.11 -4.32
N GLU A 76 -19.86 2.03 -3.54
CA GLU A 76 -20.19 2.05 -2.12
C GLU A 76 -19.21 2.93 -1.31
N ILE A 77 -17.92 2.92 -1.65
CA ILE A 77 -16.94 3.87 -1.09
C ILE A 77 -17.39 5.30 -1.35
N LYS A 78 -17.74 5.61 -2.62
CA LYS A 78 -18.18 6.95 -3.00
C LYS A 78 -19.46 7.36 -2.26
N ASN A 79 -20.46 6.48 -2.23
CA ASN A 79 -21.73 6.72 -1.54
C ASN A 79 -21.53 6.94 -0.03
N SER A 80 -20.66 6.14 0.58
CA SER A 80 -20.33 6.29 2.00
C SER A 80 -19.62 7.62 2.28
N ILE A 81 -18.69 8.03 1.41
CA ILE A 81 -18.04 9.34 1.50
C ILE A 81 -19.08 10.45 1.36
N ASP A 82 -19.97 10.38 0.37
CA ASP A 82 -21.01 11.40 0.15
C ASP A 82 -21.95 11.53 1.34
N SER A 83 -22.41 10.40 1.90
CA SER A 83 -23.28 10.38 3.07
C SER A 83 -22.60 10.99 4.31
N SER A 84 -21.27 10.84 4.40
CA SER A 84 -20.45 11.35 5.50
C SER A 84 -19.81 12.70 5.18
N PHE A 85 -20.06 13.25 4.00
CA PHE A 85 -19.37 14.44 3.49
C PHE A 85 -19.66 15.68 4.34
N ALA A 86 -20.87 15.77 4.89
CA ALA A 86 -21.27 16.83 5.81
C ALA A 86 -20.42 16.84 7.10
N LEU A 87 -19.95 15.67 7.56
CA LEU A 87 -19.18 15.51 8.78
C LEU A 87 -17.72 15.97 8.64
N LEU A 88 -17.24 16.20 7.42
CA LEU A 88 -15.88 16.67 7.18
C LEU A 88 -15.69 18.12 7.65
N ASN A 89 -14.77 18.29 8.60
CA ASN A 89 -14.31 19.59 9.06
C ASN A 89 -13.52 20.27 7.94
N SER A 90 -13.97 21.46 7.56
CA SER A 90 -13.35 22.23 6.47
C SER A 90 -12.91 23.63 6.90
N TYR A 91 -13.26 24.11 8.10
CA TYR A 91 -12.93 25.49 8.52
C TYR A 91 -13.30 26.54 7.45
N GLN A 92 -14.46 26.37 6.80
CA GLN A 92 -14.94 27.21 5.68
C GLN A 92 -14.11 27.12 4.38
N CYS A 93 -13.15 26.22 4.31
CA CYS A 93 -12.46 25.88 3.07
C CYS A 93 -13.40 25.17 2.10
N GLU A 94 -13.11 25.28 0.81
CA GLU A 94 -13.84 24.55 -0.22
C GLU A 94 -13.55 23.06 -0.06
N LYS A 95 -14.60 22.23 0.01
CA LYS A 95 -14.46 20.76 0.00
C LYS A 95 -15.11 20.18 -1.23
N SER A 96 -14.49 19.15 -1.80
CA SER A 96 -15.01 18.45 -2.97
C SER A 96 -14.75 16.94 -2.90
N VAL A 97 -15.61 16.15 -3.54
CA VAL A 97 -15.44 14.71 -3.72
C VAL A 97 -15.43 14.42 -5.22
N SER A 98 -14.39 13.74 -5.69
CA SER A 98 -14.34 13.27 -7.07
C SER A 98 -15.33 12.13 -7.33
N SER A 99 -15.77 11.94 -8.57
CA SER A 99 -16.37 10.68 -9.01
C SER A 99 -15.41 9.50 -8.83
N VAL A 100 -15.89 8.26 -8.95
CA VAL A 100 -14.98 7.11 -9.00
C VAL A 100 -14.12 7.21 -10.27
N MET A 101 -12.80 7.29 -10.08
CA MET A 101 -11.80 7.49 -11.12
C MET A 101 -10.85 6.30 -11.22
N SER A 102 -10.11 6.24 -12.32
CA SER A 102 -8.98 5.34 -12.46
C SER A 102 -7.85 5.71 -11.49
N ILE A 103 -7.20 4.71 -10.88
CA ILE A 103 -6.02 4.93 -10.02
C ILE A 103 -4.85 5.56 -10.79
N ASN A 104 -4.88 5.55 -12.13
CA ASN A 104 -3.91 6.25 -12.98
C ASN A 104 -3.88 7.76 -12.70
N LYS A 105 -4.98 8.33 -12.17
CA LYS A 105 -5.10 9.74 -11.81
C LYS A 105 -4.61 10.08 -10.40
N VAL A 106 -4.10 9.10 -9.65
CA VAL A 106 -3.59 9.33 -8.30
C VAL A 106 -2.41 10.32 -8.32
N TYR A 107 -2.39 11.27 -7.38
CA TYR A 107 -1.24 12.17 -7.25
C TYR A 107 0.06 11.38 -7.01
N SER A 108 1.12 11.76 -7.72
CA SER A 108 2.45 11.13 -7.66
C SER A 108 2.95 10.93 -6.23
N ALA A 109 2.67 11.90 -5.36
CA ALA A 109 3.08 11.90 -3.97
C ALA A 109 2.49 10.70 -3.18
N PHE A 110 1.34 10.15 -3.60
CA PHE A 110 0.76 8.94 -2.99
C PHE A 110 1.29 7.62 -3.58
N LYS A 111 1.90 7.63 -4.77
CA LYS A 111 2.40 6.40 -5.42
C LYS A 111 3.46 5.70 -4.56
N ARG A 112 4.42 6.44 -4.01
CA ARG A 112 5.48 5.89 -3.16
C ARG A 112 4.94 5.16 -1.92
N PRO A 113 4.06 5.76 -1.10
CA PRO A 113 3.43 5.07 0.01
C PRO A 113 2.66 3.80 -0.40
N ILE A 114 1.90 3.84 -1.50
CA ILE A 114 1.15 2.68 -2.01
C ILE A 114 2.11 1.53 -2.36
N VAL A 115 3.17 1.81 -3.11
CA VAL A 115 4.17 0.78 -3.49
C VAL A 115 4.87 0.21 -2.26
N LYS A 116 5.26 1.06 -1.31
CA LYS A 116 5.87 0.60 -0.04
C LYS A 116 4.91 -0.30 0.74
N PHE A 117 3.65 0.07 0.81
CA PHE A 117 2.61 -0.70 1.49
C PHE A 117 2.46 -2.10 0.88
N VAL A 118 2.30 -2.17 -0.45
CA VAL A 118 2.19 -3.44 -1.20
C VAL A 118 3.41 -4.32 -0.95
N LYS A 119 4.61 -3.76 -1.04
CA LYS A 119 5.87 -4.48 -0.80
C LYS A 119 6.00 -4.98 0.64
N GLN A 120 5.67 -4.14 1.63
CA GLN A 120 5.74 -4.51 3.05
C GLN A 120 4.75 -5.61 3.42
N LYS A 121 3.55 -5.56 2.84
CA LYS A 121 2.49 -6.55 3.06
C LYS A 121 2.59 -7.76 2.12
N GLN A 122 3.58 -7.78 1.21
CA GLN A 122 3.78 -8.83 0.20
C GLN A 122 2.51 -9.11 -0.62
N LEU A 123 1.76 -8.05 -0.95
CA LEU A 123 0.49 -8.19 -1.67
C LEU A 123 0.74 -8.40 -3.16
N GLN A 124 -0.06 -9.29 -3.76
CA GLN A 124 -0.12 -9.48 -5.20
C GLN A 124 -1.36 -8.78 -5.74
N SER A 125 -1.18 -7.51 -6.08
CA SER A 125 -2.19 -6.68 -6.73
C SER A 125 -2.37 -7.08 -8.19
N ILE A 126 -3.60 -7.00 -8.70
CA ILE A 126 -3.85 -7.15 -10.14
C ILE A 126 -3.42 -5.89 -10.90
N HIS A 127 -3.59 -4.72 -10.29
CA HIS A 127 -3.08 -3.45 -10.82
C HIS A 127 -1.54 -3.44 -10.81
N ASP A 128 -0.93 -2.74 -11.77
CA ASP A 128 0.51 -2.59 -11.88
C ASP A 128 1.02 -1.65 -10.78
N ILE A 129 1.75 -2.21 -9.80
CA ILE A 129 2.30 -1.48 -8.67
C ILE A 129 3.75 -1.87 -8.52
N ARG A 130 4.65 -0.96 -8.91
CA ARG A 130 6.09 -1.25 -8.95
C ARG A 130 6.96 -0.08 -8.55
N GLN A 131 8.14 -0.43 -8.05
CA GLN A 131 9.25 0.48 -7.82
C GLN A 131 10.24 0.27 -8.96
N ILE A 132 10.47 1.30 -9.76
CA ILE A 132 11.42 1.30 -10.87
C ILE A 132 12.71 1.93 -10.37
N GLU A 133 13.81 1.19 -10.48
CA GLU A 133 15.15 1.70 -10.16
C GLU A 133 15.73 2.37 -11.40
N GLU A 134 15.83 3.69 -11.36
CA GLU A 134 16.53 4.46 -12.39
C GLU A 134 17.97 4.69 -11.93
N LYS A 135 18.92 4.09 -12.64
CA LYS A 135 20.32 4.43 -12.46
C LYS A 135 20.61 5.63 -13.33
N ALA A 136 20.98 6.75 -12.72
CA ALA A 136 21.47 7.89 -13.47
C ALA A 136 22.62 7.40 -14.36
N ALA A 137 22.49 7.61 -15.68
CA ALA A 137 23.61 7.42 -16.59
C ALA A 137 24.76 8.25 -16.04
N ALA A 138 25.94 7.64 -15.86
CA ALA A 138 27.13 8.38 -15.46
C ALA A 138 27.26 9.56 -16.42
N SER A 139 27.02 10.77 -15.93
CA SER A 139 27.19 11.97 -16.73
C SER A 139 28.59 11.91 -17.33
N ASN A 140 28.73 12.12 -18.63
CA ASN A 140 30.00 12.29 -19.34
C ASN A 140 30.71 13.59 -18.87
N TRP A 141 30.91 13.72 -17.57
CA TRP A 141 31.67 14.78 -16.95
C TRP A 141 33.12 14.31 -16.89
N LEU A 142 33.95 14.98 -17.69
CA LEU A 142 35.37 14.76 -17.92
C LEU A 142 36.28 14.81 -16.67
N TYR A 143 35.76 14.85 -15.44
CA TYR A 143 36.56 15.06 -14.24
C TYR A 143 36.04 14.35 -12.97
N THR A 144 35.91 13.03 -12.97
CA THR A 144 35.87 12.27 -11.70
C THR A 144 36.44 10.87 -11.86
N PHE A 145 37.76 10.74 -11.68
CA PHE A 145 38.44 9.47 -11.45
C PHE A 145 38.25 9.02 -10.00
N SER A 146 37.03 8.63 -9.62
CA SER A 146 36.80 7.93 -8.35
C SER A 146 36.18 6.57 -8.62
N PRO A 147 36.88 5.45 -8.32
CA PRO A 147 36.29 4.11 -8.42
C PRO A 147 35.20 3.84 -7.36
N PHE A 148 34.88 4.85 -6.52
CA PHE A 148 33.92 4.75 -5.41
C PHE A 148 32.66 5.61 -5.59
N THR A 149 32.50 6.35 -6.69
CA THR A 149 31.25 7.06 -6.96
C THR A 149 30.27 6.11 -7.64
N SER A 150 29.47 5.40 -6.84
CA SER A 150 28.28 4.73 -7.35
C SER A 150 27.36 5.78 -7.99
N SER A 151 26.87 5.50 -9.20
CA SER A 151 25.87 6.35 -9.82
C SER A 151 24.71 6.54 -8.85
N PRO A 152 24.21 7.78 -8.67
CA PRO A 152 23.06 8.00 -7.83
C PRO A 152 21.88 7.19 -8.40
N VAL A 153 21.28 6.39 -7.53
CA VAL A 153 20.09 5.60 -7.83
C VAL A 153 18.88 6.43 -7.47
N THR A 154 18.06 6.76 -8.47
CA THR A 154 16.74 7.34 -8.28
C THR A 154 15.68 6.25 -8.35
N TYR A 155 14.55 6.47 -7.69
CA TYR A 155 13.44 5.53 -7.69
C TYR A 155 12.19 6.21 -8.19
N GLU A 156 11.61 5.65 -9.24
CA GLU A 156 10.28 6.00 -9.69
C GLU A 156 9.27 4.98 -9.12
N TYR A 157 8.05 5.46 -8.86
CA TYR A 157 6.98 4.66 -8.30
C TYR A 157 5.79 4.68 -9.23
N GLU A 158 5.39 3.50 -9.70
CA GLU A 158 4.26 3.34 -10.60
C GLU A 158 3.10 2.66 -9.88
N VAL A 159 1.91 3.23 -10.10
CA VAL A 159 0.63 2.68 -9.68
C VAL A 159 -0.32 2.90 -10.86
N GLY A 160 -0.74 1.82 -11.48
CA GLY A 160 -1.55 1.87 -12.69
C GLY A 160 -2.57 0.75 -12.77
N GLN A 161 -3.72 1.05 -13.37
CA GLN A 161 -4.73 0.08 -13.75
C GLN A 161 -4.87 0.06 -15.28
N SER A 162 -5.12 -1.14 -15.82
CA SER A 162 -5.52 -1.30 -17.21
C SER A 162 -6.98 -0.91 -17.40
N ASP A 163 -7.33 -0.42 -18.59
CA ASP A 163 -8.70 -0.03 -18.97
C ASP A 163 -9.72 -1.19 -18.91
N SER A 164 -9.25 -2.44 -18.85
CA SER A 164 -10.10 -3.62 -18.68
C SER A 164 -10.69 -3.78 -17.26
N TRP A 165 -10.20 -3.01 -16.29
CA TRP A 165 -10.62 -3.06 -14.89
C TRP A 165 -11.43 -1.82 -14.53
N PRO A 166 -12.44 -1.94 -13.64
CA PRO A 166 -13.26 -0.81 -13.23
C PRO A 166 -12.44 0.26 -12.52
N ASN A 167 -12.95 1.49 -12.55
CA ASN A 167 -12.39 2.59 -11.76
C ASN A 167 -12.42 2.25 -10.27
N SER A 168 -11.35 2.58 -9.55
CA SER A 168 -11.10 2.06 -8.21
C SER A 168 -10.57 3.10 -7.22
N TYR A 169 -10.61 4.38 -7.59
CA TYR A 169 -10.03 5.48 -6.85
C TYR A 169 -11.06 6.59 -6.59
N VAL A 170 -11.15 7.05 -5.34
CA VAL A 170 -11.97 8.20 -4.95
C VAL A 170 -11.12 9.14 -4.10
N GLN A 171 -11.13 10.42 -4.43
CA GLN A 171 -10.45 11.47 -3.67
C GLN A 171 -11.44 12.47 -3.08
N VAL A 172 -11.05 13.01 -1.93
CA VAL A 172 -11.70 14.12 -1.23
C VAL A 172 -10.64 15.20 -1.04
N ASP A 173 -10.92 16.40 -1.53
CA ASP A 173 -10.02 17.54 -1.44
C ASP A 173 -10.65 18.64 -0.58
N ILE A 174 -9.84 19.24 0.30
CA ILE A 174 -10.12 20.48 1.03
C ILE A 174 -9.12 21.54 0.57
N ARG A 175 -9.65 22.63 0.00
CA ARG A 175 -8.88 23.73 -0.60
C ARG A 175 -9.11 25.02 0.17
N SER A 176 -8.02 25.59 0.67
CA SER A 176 -8.02 26.90 1.32
C SER A 176 -7.68 28.00 0.31
N ASP A 177 -8.11 29.21 0.63
CA ASP A 177 -7.67 30.49 0.04
C ASP A 177 -6.16 30.82 0.23
N GLY A 178 -5.39 29.94 0.87
CA GLY A 178 -3.95 30.08 1.08
C GLY A 178 -3.57 30.52 2.49
N ILE A 179 -4.55 30.85 3.34
CA ILE A 179 -4.30 31.20 4.75
C ILE A 179 -4.24 29.93 5.60
N LEU A 180 -5.20 29.02 5.39
CA LEU A 180 -5.31 27.74 6.06
C LEU A 180 -4.68 26.62 5.24
N LEU A 181 -4.64 25.42 5.83
CA LEU A 181 -4.02 24.26 5.19
C LEU A 181 -4.97 23.61 4.20
N ASN A 182 -4.41 23.15 3.09
CA ASN A 182 -5.06 22.24 2.15
C ASN A 182 -4.95 20.81 2.66
N ALA A 183 -5.90 19.96 2.30
CA ALA A 183 -5.83 18.54 2.60
C ALA A 183 -6.42 17.69 1.48
N THR A 184 -5.86 16.49 1.32
CA THR A 184 -6.39 15.48 0.40
C THR A 184 -6.46 14.15 1.14
N MET A 185 -7.63 13.52 1.09
CA MET A 185 -7.86 12.16 1.51
C MET A 185 -8.18 11.33 0.28
N PHE A 186 -7.61 10.13 0.17
CA PHE A 186 -7.92 9.22 -0.92
C PHE A 186 -8.31 7.84 -0.42
N PHE A 187 -9.17 7.18 -1.18
CA PHE A 187 -9.53 5.79 -1.04
C PHE A 187 -9.19 5.06 -2.34
N TYR A 188 -8.40 4.00 -2.22
CA TYR A 188 -8.01 3.15 -3.34
C TYR A 188 -8.47 1.72 -3.06
N LEU A 189 -9.41 1.23 -3.87
CA LEU A 189 -9.79 -0.16 -3.93
C LEU A 189 -8.78 -0.92 -4.81
N MET A 190 -7.87 -1.64 -4.17
CA MET A 190 -6.87 -2.48 -4.79
C MET A 190 -7.40 -3.90 -4.95
N PRO A 191 -7.63 -4.38 -6.19
CA PRO A 191 -8.01 -5.76 -6.40
C PRO A 191 -6.81 -6.68 -6.18
N LEU A 192 -7.02 -7.75 -5.41
CA LEU A 192 -6.03 -8.81 -5.14
C LEU A 192 -6.51 -10.12 -5.79
N GLN A 193 -5.67 -11.16 -5.72
CA GLN A 193 -5.96 -12.44 -6.39
C GLN A 193 -7.21 -13.18 -5.90
N ILE A 194 -7.57 -13.00 -4.63
CA ILE A 194 -8.69 -13.72 -3.99
C ILE A 194 -9.59 -12.79 -3.16
N SER A 195 -9.26 -11.51 -3.11
CA SER A 195 -9.84 -10.51 -2.21
C SER A 195 -9.66 -9.11 -2.79
N ALA A 196 -10.12 -8.10 -2.08
CA ALA A 196 -9.76 -6.71 -2.36
C ALA A 196 -9.24 -6.02 -1.10
N CYS A 197 -8.47 -4.96 -1.26
CA CYS A 197 -7.97 -4.13 -0.17
C CYS A 197 -8.35 -2.67 -0.43
N VAL A 198 -9.05 -2.04 0.51
CA VAL A 198 -9.26 -0.59 0.49
C VAL A 198 -8.13 0.06 1.27
N LEU A 199 -7.32 0.84 0.59
CA LEU A 199 -6.29 1.67 1.20
C LEU A 199 -6.80 3.10 1.30
N CYS A 200 -6.79 3.66 2.51
CA CYS A 200 -7.05 5.07 2.75
C CYS A 200 -5.72 5.78 3.05
N GLY A 201 -5.47 6.91 2.41
CA GLY A 201 -4.33 7.76 2.74
C GLY A 201 -4.74 9.20 2.91
N LEU A 202 -4.04 9.88 3.82
CA LEU A 202 -4.29 11.27 4.15
C LEU A 202 -3.05 12.13 3.94
N CYS A 203 -3.25 13.32 3.39
CA CYS A 203 -2.26 14.37 3.31
C CYS A 203 -2.84 15.70 3.80
N VAL A 204 -2.04 16.46 4.55
CA VAL A 204 -2.24 17.88 4.82
C VAL A 204 -1.02 18.66 4.30
N SER A 205 -1.25 19.83 3.70
CA SER A 205 -0.22 20.64 3.05
C SER A 205 -0.56 22.14 3.12
N SER A 206 0.44 23.00 3.09
CA SER A 206 0.25 24.45 3.05
C SER A 206 -0.11 24.96 1.65
N ASN A 207 0.43 24.33 0.62
CA ASN A 207 0.10 24.60 -0.78
C ASN A 207 -0.95 23.60 -1.28
N PRO A 208 -1.65 23.86 -2.39
CA PRO A 208 -2.47 22.84 -3.03
C PRO A 208 -1.66 21.57 -3.28
N VAL A 209 -2.24 20.39 -3.03
CA VAL A 209 -1.59 19.10 -3.26
C VAL A 209 -1.38 18.92 -4.77
N THR A 210 -0.17 19.22 -5.21
CA THR A 210 0.36 18.99 -6.57
C THR A 210 1.37 17.85 -6.56
N GLU A 211 1.86 17.47 -7.75
CA GLU A 211 2.84 16.39 -7.95
C GLU A 211 4.15 16.55 -7.16
N ALA A 212 4.49 17.76 -6.70
CA ALA A 212 5.72 18.06 -5.97
C ALA A 212 5.51 18.29 -4.46
N SER A 213 4.31 17.99 -3.93
CA SER A 213 3.95 18.39 -2.56
C SER A 213 4.73 17.64 -1.50
N SER A 214 5.36 18.37 -0.58
CA SER A 214 5.84 17.83 0.67
C SER A 214 4.68 17.71 1.65
N PHE A 215 4.43 16.49 2.13
CA PHE A 215 3.34 16.22 3.06
C PHE A 215 3.74 16.60 4.48
N LEU A 216 2.89 17.37 5.18
CA LEU A 216 3.11 17.73 6.59
C LEU A 216 2.81 16.55 7.53
N SER A 217 1.87 15.68 7.14
CA SER A 217 1.52 14.46 7.87
C SER A 217 0.87 13.45 6.95
N ASN A 218 1.22 12.18 7.13
CA ASN A 218 0.59 11.05 6.45
C ASN A 218 0.05 10.04 7.46
N SER A 219 -1.20 9.63 7.27
CA SER A 219 -1.76 8.45 7.93
C SER A 219 -2.34 7.51 6.88
N PHE A 220 -2.12 6.21 7.07
CA PHE A 220 -2.66 5.17 6.20
C PHE A 220 -3.55 4.23 6.98
N GLY A 221 -4.75 3.99 6.47
CA GLY A 221 -5.68 2.97 6.93
C GLY A 221 -5.83 1.88 5.87
N GLN A 222 -6.13 0.65 6.29
CA GLN A 222 -6.38 -0.45 5.37
C GLN A 222 -7.60 -1.26 5.81
N LEU A 223 -8.35 -1.80 4.85
CA LEU A 223 -9.41 -2.77 5.07
C LEU A 223 -9.33 -3.86 4.00
N PHE A 224 -9.25 -5.12 4.42
CA PHE A 224 -9.36 -6.27 3.50
C PHE A 224 -10.83 -6.68 3.36
N LEU A 225 -11.26 -6.91 2.13
CA LEU A 225 -12.60 -7.34 1.75
C LEU A 225 -12.54 -8.79 1.27
N ASP A 226 -13.34 -9.63 1.90
CA ASP A 226 -13.46 -11.07 1.66
C ASP A 226 -14.60 -11.43 0.68
N PHE A 227 -15.16 -10.44 -0.02
CA PHE A 227 -16.36 -10.61 -0.85
C PHE A 227 -17.53 -11.30 -0.11
N SER A 228 -17.67 -11.05 1.19
CA SER A 228 -18.86 -11.45 1.95
C SER A 228 -20.01 -10.45 1.76
N THR A 229 -21.21 -10.81 2.21
CA THR A 229 -22.38 -9.90 2.27
C THR A 229 -22.22 -8.80 3.32
N GLU A 230 -21.28 -8.95 4.26
CA GLU A 230 -20.96 -7.95 5.28
C GLU A 230 -19.94 -6.90 4.82
N ALA A 231 -19.30 -7.12 3.66
CA ALA A 231 -18.29 -6.21 3.15
C ALA A 231 -18.77 -4.75 3.02
N PRO A 232 -20.00 -4.45 2.55
CA PRO A 232 -20.49 -3.07 2.47
C PRO A 232 -20.56 -2.35 3.83
N SER A 233 -21.04 -3.01 4.88
CA SER A 233 -21.16 -2.39 6.21
C SER A 233 -19.78 -2.16 6.86
N LYS A 234 -18.85 -3.09 6.67
CA LYS A 234 -17.43 -2.93 7.07
C LYS A 234 -16.80 -1.75 6.34
N LEU A 235 -17.10 -1.60 5.05
CA LEU A 235 -16.59 -0.52 4.21
C LEU A 235 -17.13 0.84 4.65
N GLN A 236 -18.44 0.95 4.91
CA GLN A 236 -19.06 2.17 5.45
C GLN A 236 -18.43 2.57 6.79
N SER A 237 -18.24 1.61 7.70
CA SER A 237 -17.61 1.85 9.00
C SER A 237 -16.16 2.32 8.84
N PHE A 238 -15.41 1.72 7.91
CA PHE A 238 -14.04 2.11 7.63
C PHE A 238 -13.93 3.54 7.06
N VAL A 239 -14.83 3.92 6.15
CA VAL A 239 -14.90 5.28 5.60
C VAL A 239 -15.21 6.29 6.70
N GLN A 240 -16.21 6.02 7.55
CA GLN A 240 -16.56 6.90 8.67
C GLN A 240 -15.39 7.07 9.66
N ASN A 241 -14.73 5.97 10.04
CA ASN A 241 -13.55 6.02 10.90
C ASN A 241 -12.40 6.81 10.27
N SER A 242 -12.21 6.68 8.95
CA SER A 242 -11.19 7.42 8.20
C SER A 242 -11.49 8.92 8.17
N ILE A 243 -12.76 9.31 8.01
CA ILE A 243 -13.22 10.71 8.08
C ILE A 243 -13.03 11.28 9.49
N SER A 244 -13.39 10.53 10.53
CA SER A 244 -13.17 10.95 11.91
C SER A 244 -11.68 11.17 12.19
N ARG A 245 -10.82 10.24 11.76
CA ARG A 245 -9.37 10.36 11.90
C ARG A 245 -8.81 11.52 11.10
N PHE A 246 -9.35 11.78 9.91
CA PHE A 246 -9.01 12.95 9.13
C PHE A 246 -9.32 14.23 9.89
N ASN A 247 -10.53 14.36 10.42
CA ASN A 247 -10.96 15.54 11.15
C ASN A 247 -10.03 15.83 12.33
N GLU A 248 -9.61 14.81 13.10
CA GLU A 248 -8.63 14.96 14.18
C GLU A 248 -7.32 15.58 13.69
N ILE A 249 -6.71 14.98 12.66
CA ILE A 249 -5.42 15.41 12.12
C ILE A 249 -5.52 16.81 11.51
N TYR A 250 -6.58 17.06 10.74
CA TYR A 250 -6.77 18.34 10.07
C TYR A 250 -7.04 19.48 11.06
N THR A 251 -7.87 19.24 12.07
CA THR A 251 -8.13 20.19 13.15
C THR A 251 -6.85 20.52 13.93
N GLU A 252 -6.10 19.51 14.38
CA GLU A 252 -4.84 19.71 15.13
C GLU A 252 -3.86 20.62 14.36
N ARG A 253 -3.71 20.35 13.05
CA ARG A 253 -2.78 21.10 12.19
C ARG A 253 -3.28 22.51 11.89
N THR A 254 -4.57 22.66 11.63
CA THR A 254 -5.19 23.96 11.35
C THR A 254 -5.12 24.87 12.58
N GLU A 255 -5.42 24.34 13.77
CA GLU A 255 -5.28 25.11 15.03
C GLU A 255 -3.85 25.52 15.32
N THR A 256 -2.88 24.64 15.05
CA THR A 256 -1.45 24.98 15.18
C THR A 256 -1.07 26.12 14.25
N ARG A 257 -1.56 26.10 13.00
CA ARG A 257 -1.32 27.17 12.03
C ARG A 257 -2.00 28.47 12.45
N LEU A 258 -3.23 28.43 12.94
CA LEU A 258 -3.94 29.60 13.45
C LEU A 258 -3.20 30.25 14.61
N LYS A 259 -2.74 29.47 15.59
CA LYS A 259 -1.94 29.98 16.72
C LYS A 259 -0.65 30.68 16.26
N TYR A 260 -0.01 30.14 15.22
CA TYR A 260 1.16 30.76 14.61
C TYR A 260 0.82 32.10 13.93
N LEU A 261 -0.27 32.16 13.17
CA LEU A 261 -0.70 33.40 12.50
C LEU A 261 -1.10 34.48 13.52
N GLU A 262 -1.76 34.09 14.62
CA GLU A 262 -2.09 35.00 15.71
C GLU A 262 -0.86 35.57 16.41
N SER A 263 0.21 34.78 16.58
CA SER A 263 1.45 35.27 17.20
C SER A 263 2.22 36.21 16.27
N GLU A 264 2.27 35.93 14.96
CA GLU A 264 2.85 36.85 13.97
C GLU A 264 2.09 38.18 13.94
N LEU A 265 0.75 38.15 13.96
CA LEU A 265 -0.06 39.37 13.93
C LEU A 265 0.12 40.23 15.19
N LYS A 266 0.36 39.61 16.35
CA LYS A 266 0.71 40.32 17.58
C LYS A 266 2.10 40.95 17.52
N ASN A 267 3.06 40.31 16.87
CA ASN A 267 4.43 40.83 16.74
C ASN A 267 4.56 41.97 15.72
N LEU A 268 3.60 42.09 14.80
CA LEU A 268 3.54 43.16 13.80
C LEU A 268 2.80 44.42 14.29
N LYS A 269 2.12 44.35 15.44
CA LYS A 269 1.42 45.48 16.08
C LYS A 269 2.26 46.07 17.20
#